data_AF-A0A7X1IL84-F1
#
_entry.id   AF-A0A7X1IL84-F1
#
_cell.length_a   1.000
_cell.length_b   1.000
_cell.length_c   1.000
_cell.angle_alpha   90.00
_cell.angle_beta   90.00
_cell.angle_gamma   90.00
#
_symmetry.space_group_name_H-M   'P 1'
#
loop_
_entity.id
_entity.type
_entity.pdbx_description
1 polymer ?
#
loop_
_entity_poly.entity_id
_entity_poly.type
_entity_poly.pdbx_seq_one_letter_code
_entity_poly.pdbx_strand_id
1 'polypeptide(L)'
;MDDNRLSEFLRARRALVRPEEHGMPPGARRTPGLRREEVAVLAGVSTDYYVRLEQGRERNPSSQVLRALAAALLLKDEEAAYLRAMVDPPPRPRPRSAREYAGPQLVSLLDAWADTPALVYGRYLDLLAVNPLGEALFSWLGGEDSLITAMFLNPAARDFYRDWAVVAQGCVAALRAANPAPDDQRLRELVGELCVCSADFARMWARHEVRAKTASAKRFRHPLAGDLTLDFETFSVNSAPGQHLVVYRAEPGSAAERSLTLLGDLTPTDSQSEGHIPHEHL
;
A
#
# COMPACT_ATOMS: atom_id res chain seq x y z
N MET A 1 -6.85 4.10 26.10
CA MET A 1 -6.72 2.63 26.01
C MET A 1 -5.61 2.41 25.01
N ASP A 2 -4.48 1.84 25.44
CA ASP A 2 -3.38 1.46 24.54
C ASP A 2 -3.86 0.33 23.62
N ASP A 3 -4.51 0.70 22.52
CA ASP A 3 -4.86 -0.26 21.47
C ASP A 3 -3.56 -0.66 20.77
N ASN A 4 -3.11 -1.88 21.02
CA ASN A 4 -1.88 -2.40 20.46
C ASN A 4 -2.18 -2.86 19.02
N ARG A 5 -1.43 -2.37 18.03
CA ARG A 5 -1.59 -2.76 16.61
C ARG A 5 -1.58 -4.29 16.40
N LEU A 6 -0.80 -5.02 17.19
CA LEU A 6 -0.80 -6.49 17.18
C LEU A 6 -2.16 -7.05 17.62
N SER A 7 -2.74 -6.52 18.69
CA SER A 7 -4.05 -6.97 19.19
C SER A 7 -5.17 -6.68 18.19
N GLU A 8 -5.16 -5.51 17.56
CA GLU A 8 -6.13 -5.15 16.53
C GLU A 8 -6.01 -6.07 15.32
N PHE A 9 -4.79 -6.32 14.85
CA PHE A 9 -4.53 -7.23 13.73
C PHE A 9 -5.02 -8.65 14.04
N LEU A 10 -4.68 -9.22 15.20
CA LEU A 10 -5.13 -10.56 15.60
C LEU A 10 -6.66 -10.65 15.68
N ARG A 11 -7.32 -9.62 16.25
CA ARG A 11 -8.78 -9.56 16.35
C ARG A 11 -9.44 -9.50 14.98
N ALA A 12 -8.93 -8.65 14.09
CA ALA A 12 -9.45 -8.51 12.73
C ALA A 12 -9.29 -9.80 11.93
N ARG A 13 -8.11 -10.44 12.00
CA ARG A 13 -7.86 -11.71 11.29
C ARG A 13 -8.70 -12.85 11.82
N ARG A 14 -8.86 -12.95 13.14
CA ARG A 14 -9.74 -13.95 13.75
C ARG A 14 -11.20 -13.83 13.27
N ALA A 15 -11.70 -12.60 13.12
CA ALA A 15 -13.07 -12.36 12.66
C ALA A 15 -13.31 -12.74 11.19
N LEU A 16 -12.25 -12.85 10.38
CA LEU A 16 -12.34 -13.19 8.95
C LEU A 16 -12.25 -14.69 8.67
N VAL A 17 -11.52 -15.45 9.48
CA VAL A 17 -11.31 -16.89 9.26
C VAL A 17 -12.58 -17.66 9.60
N ARG A 18 -13.09 -18.41 8.64
CA ARG A 18 -14.28 -19.24 8.82
C ARG A 18 -13.89 -20.56 9.49
N PRO A 19 -14.61 -21.00 10.53
CA PRO A 19 -14.36 -22.28 11.20
C PRO A 19 -14.34 -23.49 10.25
N GLU A 20 -15.15 -23.43 9.18
CA GLU A 20 -15.24 -24.46 8.16
C GLU A 20 -13.93 -24.65 7.37
N GLU A 21 -13.07 -23.62 7.30
CA GLU A 21 -11.75 -23.71 6.67
C GLU A 21 -10.79 -24.60 7.48
N HIS A 22 -11.10 -24.84 8.75
CA HIS A 22 -10.43 -25.83 9.62
C HIS A 22 -11.25 -27.13 9.77
N GLY A 23 -12.25 -27.35 8.92
CA GLY A 23 -13.13 -28.53 8.98
C GLY A 23 -14.06 -28.56 10.19
N MET A 24 -14.24 -27.44 10.89
CA MET A 24 -15.13 -27.36 12.05
C MET A 24 -16.60 -27.19 11.60
N PRO A 25 -17.58 -27.78 12.32
CA PRO A 25 -18.98 -27.71 11.92
C PRO A 25 -19.54 -26.28 12.04
N PRO A 26 -20.42 -25.86 11.10
CA PRO A 26 -21.15 -24.61 11.20
C PRO A 26 -22.25 -24.71 12.28
N GLY A 27 -21.88 -24.52 13.55
CA GLY A 27 -22.83 -24.43 14.65
C GLY A 27 -23.58 -23.09 14.69
N ALA A 28 -24.63 -23.00 15.53
CA ALA A 28 -25.26 -21.74 15.86
C ALA A 28 -24.26 -20.83 16.60
N ARG A 29 -23.70 -19.85 15.87
CA ARG A 29 -22.65 -18.95 16.36
C ARG A 29 -23.17 -17.51 16.37
N ARG A 30 -22.91 -16.77 17.45
CA ARG A 30 -23.24 -15.34 17.56
C ARG A 30 -22.13 -14.42 17.02
N THR A 31 -20.90 -14.92 16.95
CA THR A 31 -19.72 -14.15 16.54
C THR A 31 -19.28 -14.60 15.15
N PRO A 32 -19.05 -13.68 14.20
CA PRO A 32 -18.42 -14.03 12.93
C PRO A 32 -16.96 -14.48 13.16
N GLY A 33 -16.54 -15.52 12.42
CA GLY A 33 -15.18 -16.06 12.44
C GLY A 33 -14.87 -17.05 13.57
N LEU A 34 -13.58 -17.22 13.87
CA LEU A 34 -13.09 -18.09 14.93
C LEU A 34 -13.28 -17.46 16.32
N ARG A 35 -13.54 -18.30 17.33
CA ARG A 35 -13.54 -17.91 18.74
C ARG A 35 -12.11 -17.90 19.30
N ARG A 36 -11.90 -17.25 20.44
CA ARG A 36 -10.58 -17.14 21.07
C ARG A 36 -10.03 -18.50 21.46
N GLU A 37 -10.89 -19.33 22.04
CA GLU A 37 -10.60 -20.71 22.41
C GLU A 37 -10.26 -21.57 21.19
N GLU A 38 -10.93 -21.38 20.04
CA GLU A 38 -10.65 -22.12 18.80
C GLU A 38 -9.25 -21.76 18.27
N VAL A 39 -8.90 -20.46 18.23
CA VAL A 39 -7.55 -20.03 17.82
C VAL A 39 -6.48 -20.54 18.77
N ALA A 40 -6.73 -20.50 20.09
CA ALA A 40 -5.77 -20.97 21.08
C ALA A 40 -5.46 -22.47 20.90
N VAL A 41 -6.50 -23.29 20.70
CA VAL A 41 -6.35 -24.73 20.41
C VAL A 41 -5.57 -24.94 19.11
N LEU A 42 -5.96 -24.27 18.02
CA LEU A 42 -5.29 -24.39 16.72
C LEU A 42 -3.82 -23.96 16.76
N ALA A 43 -3.50 -22.93 17.54
CA ALA A 43 -2.14 -22.42 17.70
C ALA A 43 -1.33 -23.13 18.79
N GLY A 44 -1.91 -24.10 19.51
CA GLY A 44 -1.22 -24.82 20.59
C GLY A 44 -0.80 -23.94 21.77
N VAL A 45 -1.58 -22.89 22.08
CA VAL A 45 -1.35 -21.98 23.21
C VAL A 45 -2.54 -22.01 24.17
N SER A 46 -2.35 -21.52 25.40
CA SER A 46 -3.49 -21.41 26.33
C SER A 46 -4.46 -20.30 25.90
N THR A 47 -5.76 -20.51 26.14
CA THR A 47 -6.79 -19.49 25.87
C THR A 47 -6.47 -18.18 26.59
N ASP A 48 -6.03 -18.24 27.84
CA ASP A 48 -5.64 -17.05 28.61
C ASP A 48 -4.46 -16.30 27.99
N TYR A 49 -3.49 -17.02 27.41
CA TYR A 49 -2.39 -16.40 26.70
C TYR A 49 -2.86 -15.66 25.44
N TYR A 50 -3.72 -16.28 24.64
CA TYR A 50 -4.30 -15.64 23.45
C TYR A 50 -5.19 -14.44 23.80
N VAL A 51 -5.96 -14.52 24.89
CA VAL A 51 -6.75 -13.39 25.41
C VAL A 51 -5.83 -12.21 25.78
N ARG A 52 -4.68 -12.47 26.43
CA ARG A 52 -3.72 -11.40 26.75
C ARG A 52 -3.11 -10.76 25.52
N LEU A 53 -2.85 -11.53 24.45
CA LEU A 53 -2.41 -10.99 23.16
C LEU A 53 -3.47 -10.05 22.56
N GLU A 54 -4.75 -10.47 22.50
CA GLU A 54 -5.84 -9.61 21.98
C GLU A 54 -6.21 -8.42 22.88
N GLN A 55 -5.75 -8.41 24.13
CA GLN A 55 -5.89 -7.29 25.07
C GLN A 55 -4.66 -6.37 25.06
N GLY A 56 -3.62 -6.69 24.28
CA GLY A 56 -2.38 -5.91 24.23
C GLY A 56 -1.50 -6.01 25.48
N ARG A 57 -1.82 -6.95 26.40
CA ARG A 57 -1.07 -7.22 27.64
C ARG A 57 0.17 -8.09 27.40
N GLU A 58 0.14 -8.89 26.34
CA GLU A 58 1.30 -9.61 25.82
C GLU A 58 1.74 -8.94 24.51
N ARG A 59 3.03 -8.60 24.41
CA ARG A 59 3.55 -7.79 23.29
C ARG A 59 4.68 -8.48 22.52
N ASN A 60 5.34 -9.47 23.13
CA ASN A 60 6.53 -10.11 22.57
C ASN A 60 6.35 -11.64 22.47
N PRO A 61 5.37 -12.13 21.70
CA PRO A 61 5.25 -13.56 21.43
C PRO A 61 6.50 -14.08 20.72
N SER A 62 6.90 -15.32 21.02
CA SER A 62 8.05 -15.94 20.36
C SER A 62 7.78 -16.18 18.87
N SER A 63 8.84 -16.34 18.09
CA SER A 63 8.73 -16.68 16.66
C SER A 63 7.95 -17.99 16.42
N GLN A 64 8.03 -18.94 17.34
CA GLN A 64 7.24 -20.17 17.30
C GLN A 64 5.74 -19.88 17.46
N VAL A 65 5.37 -19.06 18.44
CA VAL A 65 3.98 -18.64 18.66
C VAL A 65 3.46 -17.88 17.45
N LEU A 66 4.24 -16.95 16.87
CA LEU A 66 3.83 -16.20 15.68
C LEU A 66 3.57 -17.10 14.47
N ARG A 67 4.39 -18.13 14.26
CA ARG A 67 4.15 -19.14 13.21
C ARG A 67 2.88 -19.94 13.46
N ALA A 68 2.64 -20.37 14.70
CA ALA A 68 1.45 -21.12 15.05
C ALA A 68 0.17 -20.27 14.89
N LEU A 69 0.22 -19.00 15.29
CA LEU A 69 -0.87 -18.04 15.08
C LEU A 69 -1.12 -17.77 13.59
N ALA A 70 -0.06 -17.63 12.79
CA ALA A 70 -0.20 -17.46 11.34
C ALA A 70 -0.90 -18.66 10.69
N ALA A 71 -0.56 -19.89 11.11
CA ALA A 71 -1.21 -21.10 10.63
C ALA A 71 -2.68 -21.20 11.10
N ALA A 72 -2.94 -20.94 12.38
CA ALA A 72 -4.30 -20.97 12.95
C ALA A 72 -5.23 -19.93 12.28
N LEU A 73 -4.68 -18.78 11.89
CA LEU A 73 -5.41 -17.70 11.23
C LEU A 73 -5.36 -17.77 9.70
N LEU A 74 -4.84 -18.87 9.13
CA LEU A 74 -4.72 -19.08 7.68
C LEU A 74 -4.08 -17.88 6.95
N LEU A 75 -3.09 -17.26 7.59
CA LEU A 75 -2.38 -16.11 7.04
C LEU A 75 -1.53 -16.56 5.85
N LYS A 76 -1.61 -15.80 4.76
CA LYS A 76 -0.71 -15.98 3.62
C LYS A 76 0.70 -15.48 3.97
N ASP A 77 1.69 -15.84 3.15
CA ASP A 77 3.10 -15.55 3.42
C ASP A 77 3.38 -14.08 3.75
N GLU A 78 2.77 -13.15 3.00
CA GLU A 78 2.88 -11.70 3.24
C GLU A 78 2.28 -11.27 4.57
N GLU A 79 1.13 -11.84 4.95
CA GLU A 79 0.44 -11.54 6.20
C GLU A 79 1.20 -12.11 7.40
N ALA A 80 1.78 -13.31 7.25
CA ALA A 80 2.65 -13.92 8.23
C ALA A 80 3.99 -13.19 8.37
N ALA A 81 4.54 -12.64 7.27
CA ALA A 81 5.71 -11.76 7.31
C ALA A 81 5.40 -10.44 8.03
N TYR A 82 4.26 -9.81 7.73
CA TYR A 82 3.80 -8.62 8.41
C TYR A 82 3.58 -8.86 9.90
N LEU A 83 2.95 -9.98 10.29
CA LEU A 83 2.76 -10.36 11.69
C LEU A 83 4.10 -10.45 12.45
N ARG A 84 5.12 -11.03 11.84
CA ARG A 84 6.47 -11.10 12.42
C ARG A 84 7.11 -9.72 12.55
N ALA A 85 7.01 -8.90 11.50
CA ALA A 85 7.58 -7.56 11.48
C ALA A 85 6.91 -6.58 12.46
N MET A 86 5.69 -6.87 12.94
CA MET A 86 5.07 -6.08 14.02
C MET A 86 5.72 -6.28 15.38
N VAL A 87 6.32 -7.46 15.63
CA VAL A 87 6.95 -7.82 16.92
C VAL A 87 8.45 -7.58 16.87
N ASP A 88 9.09 -8.00 15.78
CA ASP A 88 10.52 -7.85 15.54
C ASP A 88 10.72 -7.17 14.17
N PRO A 89 10.55 -5.84 14.11
CA PRO A 89 10.68 -5.11 12.86
C PRO A 89 12.12 -5.19 12.36
N PRO A 90 12.33 -5.36 11.03
CA PRO A 90 13.68 -5.37 10.48
C PRO A 90 14.40 -4.05 10.81
N PRO A 91 15.74 -4.09 11.01
CA PRO A 91 16.51 -2.91 11.36
C PRO A 91 16.30 -1.80 10.33
N ARG A 92 15.82 -0.66 10.81
CA ARG A 92 15.55 0.52 9.98
C ARG A 92 16.87 1.27 9.75
N PRO A 93 17.22 1.62 8.51
CA PRO A 93 18.15 2.73 8.30
C PRO A 93 17.55 3.94 9.01
N ARG A 94 18.28 4.56 9.95
CA ARG A 94 17.82 5.83 10.53
C ARG A 94 17.69 6.84 9.39
N PRO A 95 16.49 7.41 9.13
CA PRO A 95 16.36 8.44 8.13
C PRO A 95 17.26 9.61 8.55
N ARG A 96 18.21 10.01 7.69
CA ARG A 96 18.95 11.27 7.89
C ARG A 96 18.07 12.49 7.57
N SER A 97 16.93 12.28 6.91
CA SER A 97 15.92 13.27 6.52
C SER A 97 14.51 12.76 6.85
N ALA A 98 13.59 13.68 7.15
CA ALA A 98 12.17 13.37 7.32
C ALA A 98 11.47 12.95 6.01
N ARG A 99 12.01 13.40 4.86
CA ARG A 99 11.50 13.11 3.51
C ARG A 99 12.29 11.97 2.86
N GLU A 100 11.56 11.04 2.24
CA GLU A 100 12.12 9.97 1.41
C GLU A 100 12.43 10.51 0.01
N TYR A 101 13.43 9.94 -0.66
CA TYR A 101 13.81 10.30 -2.02
C TYR A 101 14.09 9.03 -2.82
N ALA A 102 13.72 9.02 -4.10
CA ALA A 102 14.13 7.98 -5.02
C ALA A 102 15.65 8.08 -5.26
N GLY A 103 16.33 6.93 -5.33
CA GLY A 103 17.75 6.91 -5.64
C GLY A 103 18.02 7.40 -7.08
N PRO A 104 19.15 8.06 -7.36
CA PRO A 104 19.42 8.66 -8.67
C PRO A 104 19.44 7.65 -9.82
N GLN A 105 19.88 6.41 -9.58
CA GLN A 105 19.83 5.35 -10.59
C GLN A 105 18.41 4.93 -10.94
N LEU A 106 17.48 4.98 -9.97
CA LEU A 106 16.08 4.66 -10.20
C LEU A 106 15.40 5.78 -10.99
N VAL A 107 15.69 7.05 -10.67
CA VAL A 107 15.21 8.20 -11.45
C VAL A 107 15.72 8.12 -12.90
N SER A 108 17.02 7.89 -13.10
CA SER A 108 17.60 7.74 -14.44
C SER A 108 17.00 6.55 -15.22
N LEU A 109 16.54 5.50 -14.54
CA LEU A 109 15.82 4.40 -15.19
C LEU A 109 14.43 4.82 -15.65
N LEU A 110 13.71 5.60 -14.83
CA LEU A 110 12.40 6.16 -15.20
C LEU A 110 12.50 7.07 -16.42
N ASP A 111 13.54 7.91 -16.48
CA ASP A 111 13.78 8.83 -17.60
C ASP A 111 14.06 8.11 -18.92
N ALA A 112 14.55 6.86 -18.86
CA ALA A 112 14.79 6.04 -20.06
C ALA A 112 13.49 5.46 -20.66
N TRP A 113 12.37 5.49 -19.94
CA TRP A 113 11.08 4.96 -20.38
C TRP A 113 10.19 6.06 -20.93
N ALA A 114 10.34 6.37 -22.22
CA ALA A 114 9.52 7.36 -22.92
C ALA A 114 8.06 6.88 -23.11
N ASP A 115 7.88 5.62 -23.53
CA ASP A 115 6.56 5.07 -23.92
C ASP A 115 5.88 4.26 -22.82
N THR A 116 6.43 4.24 -21.60
CA THR A 116 5.94 3.41 -20.50
C THR A 116 5.74 4.27 -19.25
N PRO A 117 4.50 4.58 -18.84
CA PRO A 117 4.26 5.36 -17.64
C PRO A 117 4.81 4.63 -16.40
N ALA A 118 5.59 5.33 -15.59
CA ALA A 118 6.21 4.77 -14.41
C ALA A 118 6.29 5.79 -13.27
N LEU A 119 6.16 5.29 -12.03
CA LEU A 119 6.31 6.09 -10.83
C LEU A 119 6.97 5.32 -9.70
N VAL A 120 7.57 6.05 -8.77
CA VAL A 120 8.13 5.53 -7.53
C VAL A 120 7.39 6.17 -6.37
N TYR A 121 6.92 5.37 -5.43
CA TYR A 121 6.36 5.86 -4.19
C TYR A 121 7.06 5.26 -2.96
N GLY A 122 7.05 6.03 -1.86
CA GLY A 122 7.65 5.66 -0.59
C GLY A 122 6.70 4.92 0.35
N ARG A 123 7.16 4.68 1.58
CA ARG A 123 6.39 3.88 2.57
C ARG A 123 5.03 4.47 2.93
N TYR A 124 4.89 5.78 2.82
CA TYR A 124 3.65 6.50 3.12
C TYR A 124 2.81 6.76 1.86
N LEU A 125 3.18 6.16 0.73
CA LEU A 125 2.66 6.45 -0.61
C LEU A 125 2.88 7.91 -1.04
N ASP A 126 3.94 8.55 -0.54
CA ASP A 126 4.46 9.79 -1.13
C ASP A 126 5.05 9.45 -2.51
N LEU A 127 4.72 10.22 -3.53
CA LEU A 127 5.32 10.19 -4.84
C LEU A 127 6.76 10.72 -4.73
N LEU A 128 7.73 9.88 -5.08
CA LEU A 128 9.16 10.18 -4.95
C LEU A 128 9.82 10.49 -6.28
N ALA A 129 9.30 9.90 -7.36
CA ALA A 129 9.71 10.15 -8.74
C ALA A 129 8.61 9.67 -9.68
N VAL A 130 8.51 10.28 -10.85
CA VAL A 130 7.57 9.92 -11.91
C VAL A 130 8.19 10.36 -13.22
N ASN A 131 8.04 9.55 -14.27
CA ASN A 131 8.53 9.94 -15.60
C ASN A 131 7.50 10.83 -16.31
N PRO A 132 7.88 11.56 -17.38
CA PRO A 132 6.99 12.52 -18.04
C PRO A 132 5.64 11.91 -18.48
N LEU A 133 5.65 10.69 -19.03
CA LEU A 133 4.40 10.02 -19.41
C LEU A 133 3.56 9.59 -18.20
N GLY A 134 4.21 9.26 -17.08
CA GLY A 134 3.56 9.05 -15.78
C GLY A 134 2.92 10.33 -15.25
N GLU A 135 3.60 11.47 -15.33
CA GLU A 135 3.05 12.78 -14.93
C GLU A 135 1.80 13.11 -15.74
N ALA A 136 1.86 12.89 -17.06
CA ALA A 136 0.72 13.07 -17.94
C ALA A 136 -0.46 12.16 -17.53
N LEU A 137 -0.19 10.86 -17.31
CA LEU A 137 -1.20 9.87 -16.91
C LEU A 137 -1.83 10.20 -15.55
N PHE A 138 -1.04 10.69 -14.59
CA PHE A 138 -1.48 11.02 -13.23
C PHE A 138 -1.72 12.53 -13.04
N SER A 139 -1.99 13.27 -14.11
CA SER A 139 -2.24 14.72 -14.09
C SER A 139 -3.38 15.15 -13.16
N TRP A 140 -4.31 14.25 -12.84
CA TRP A 140 -5.38 14.48 -11.84
C TRP A 140 -4.86 14.71 -10.41
N LEU A 141 -3.62 14.30 -10.10
CA LEU A 141 -2.96 14.59 -8.83
C LEU A 141 -2.72 16.11 -8.65
N GLY A 142 -2.57 16.85 -9.76
CA GLY A 142 -2.22 18.26 -9.73
C GLY A 142 -0.82 18.46 -9.14
N GLY A 143 -0.77 18.88 -7.87
CA GLY A 143 0.47 19.05 -7.10
C GLY A 143 0.48 18.32 -5.76
N GLU A 144 -0.44 17.38 -5.55
CA GLU A 144 -0.44 16.53 -4.37
C GLU A 144 0.56 15.37 -4.55
N ASP A 145 1.60 15.37 -3.73
CA ASP A 145 2.62 14.32 -3.74
C ASP A 145 2.16 13.06 -2.98
N SER A 146 1.20 13.17 -2.06
CA SER A 146 0.68 12.01 -1.33
C SER A 146 -0.40 11.28 -2.13
N LEU A 147 -0.03 10.15 -2.74
CA LEU A 147 -0.96 9.33 -3.52
C LEU A 147 -2.13 8.84 -2.67
N ILE A 148 -1.90 8.53 -1.39
CA ILE A 148 -2.97 8.09 -0.47
C ILE A 148 -3.90 9.24 -0.11
N THR A 149 -3.37 10.45 0.11
CA THR A 149 -4.20 11.64 0.37
C THR A 149 -5.03 11.97 -0.87
N ALA A 150 -4.40 12.04 -2.04
CA ALA A 150 -5.10 12.26 -3.31
C ALA A 150 -6.19 11.20 -3.55
N MET A 151 -5.90 9.92 -3.34
CA MET A 151 -6.85 8.82 -3.56
C MET A 151 -8.16 8.97 -2.77
N PHE A 152 -8.09 9.51 -1.55
CA PHE A 152 -9.24 9.56 -0.64
C PHE A 152 -9.86 10.95 -0.48
N LEU A 153 -9.09 12.02 -0.70
CA LEU A 153 -9.53 13.40 -0.47
C LEU A 153 -9.71 14.21 -1.76
N ASN A 154 -9.08 13.83 -2.88
CA ASN A 154 -9.30 14.47 -4.17
C ASN A 154 -10.49 13.79 -4.89
N PRO A 155 -11.61 14.50 -5.17
CA PRO A 155 -12.75 13.94 -5.87
C PRO A 155 -12.40 13.33 -7.24
N ALA A 156 -11.39 13.88 -7.93
CA ALA A 156 -10.95 13.43 -9.24
C ALA A 156 -10.46 11.97 -9.23
N ALA A 157 -10.03 11.44 -8.08
CA ALA A 157 -9.61 10.04 -7.97
C ALA A 157 -10.74 9.06 -8.36
N ARG A 158 -11.99 9.37 -7.99
CA ARG A 158 -13.15 8.51 -8.29
C ARG A 158 -13.57 8.56 -9.75
N ASP A 159 -13.37 9.71 -10.39
CA ASP A 159 -13.64 9.88 -11.81
C ASP A 159 -12.55 9.22 -12.65
N PHE A 160 -11.30 9.31 -12.19
CA PHE A 160 -10.12 8.74 -12.86
C PHE A 160 -10.07 7.21 -12.78
N TYR A 161 -10.29 6.61 -11.60
CA TYR A 161 -10.26 5.15 -11.45
C TYR A 161 -11.64 4.52 -11.62
N ARG A 162 -11.82 3.71 -12.67
CA ARG A 162 -13.08 2.96 -12.90
C ARG A 162 -13.37 1.98 -11.76
N ASP A 163 -12.30 1.38 -11.20
CA ASP A 163 -12.34 0.47 -10.04
C ASP A 163 -11.79 1.12 -8.77
N TRP A 164 -12.18 2.38 -8.50
CA TRP A 164 -11.63 3.16 -7.38
C TRP A 164 -11.56 2.37 -6.06
N ALA A 165 -12.61 1.66 -5.68
CA ALA A 165 -12.64 0.92 -4.41
C ALA A 165 -11.56 -0.17 -4.31
N VAL A 166 -11.22 -0.83 -5.43
CA VAL A 166 -10.18 -1.86 -5.49
C VAL A 166 -8.80 -1.23 -5.37
N VAL A 167 -8.57 -0.13 -6.11
CA VAL A 167 -7.29 0.58 -6.08
C VAL A 167 -7.04 1.22 -4.70
N ALA A 168 -8.05 1.88 -4.14
CA ALA A 168 -8.01 2.49 -2.81
C ALA A 168 -7.72 1.45 -1.71
N GLN A 169 -8.36 0.28 -1.78
CA GLN A 169 -8.09 -0.83 -0.86
C GLN A 169 -6.64 -1.34 -1.01
N GLY A 170 -6.12 -1.38 -2.24
CA GLY A 170 -4.72 -1.72 -2.50
C GLY A 170 -3.74 -0.72 -1.89
N CYS A 171 -4.00 0.59 -2.00
CA CYS A 171 -3.20 1.63 -1.38
C CYS A 171 -3.20 1.52 0.16
N VAL A 172 -4.35 1.26 0.77
CA VAL A 172 -4.48 1.04 2.23
C VAL A 172 -3.66 -0.17 2.68
N ALA A 173 -3.74 -1.27 1.94
CA ALA A 173 -2.98 -2.48 2.22
C ALA A 173 -1.46 -2.25 2.11
N ALA A 174 -1.02 -1.55 1.05
CA ALA A 174 0.37 -1.17 0.84
C ALA A 174 0.90 -0.26 1.96
N LEU A 175 0.14 0.78 2.35
CA LEU A 175 0.49 1.68 3.45
C LEU A 175 0.75 0.90 4.74
N ARG A 176 -0.14 -0.05 5.05
CA ARG A 176 -0.03 -0.87 6.24
C ARG A 176 1.20 -1.78 6.17
N ALA A 177 1.37 -2.50 5.07
CA ALA A 177 2.46 -3.45 4.86
C ALA A 177 3.85 -2.79 4.96
N ALA A 178 4.00 -1.57 4.42
CA ALA A 178 5.25 -0.81 4.45
C ALA A 178 5.63 -0.29 5.85
N ASN A 179 4.66 -0.22 6.78
CA ASN A 179 4.85 0.37 8.10
C ASN A 179 4.45 -0.57 9.24
N PRO A 180 5.13 -1.73 9.41
CA PRO A 180 4.76 -2.73 10.41
C PRO A 180 5.10 -2.32 11.85
N ALA A 181 6.04 -1.39 12.07
CA ALA A 181 6.48 -1.07 13.42
C ALA A 181 5.38 -0.41 14.25
N PRO A 182 5.29 -0.73 15.56
CA PRO A 182 4.18 -0.29 16.42
C PRO A 182 4.11 1.23 16.60
N ASP A 183 5.25 1.91 16.72
CA ASP A 183 5.32 3.31 17.20
C ASP A 183 5.63 4.34 16.10
N ASP A 184 5.12 4.11 14.89
CA ASP A 184 5.37 5.01 13.77
C ASP A 184 4.48 6.29 13.86
N GLN A 185 5.07 7.39 14.35
CA GLN A 185 4.35 8.65 14.58
C GLN A 185 3.78 9.24 13.29
N ARG A 186 4.55 9.24 12.20
CA ARG A 186 4.10 9.79 10.90
C ARG A 186 2.92 9.01 10.36
N LEU A 187 2.95 7.68 10.49
CA LEU A 187 1.81 6.84 10.11
C LEU A 187 0.57 7.17 10.96
N ARG A 188 0.73 7.32 12.28
CA ARG A 188 -0.38 7.63 13.19
C ARG A 188 -1.07 8.95 12.84
N GLU A 189 -0.30 9.98 12.53
CA GLU A 189 -0.82 11.28 12.09
C GLU A 189 -1.59 11.16 10.78
N LEU A 190 -0.97 10.56 9.76
CA LEU A 190 -1.59 10.36 8.44
C LEU A 190 -2.89 9.54 8.52
N VAL A 191 -2.86 8.42 9.24
CA VAL A 191 -4.04 7.56 9.43
C VAL A 191 -5.12 8.29 10.22
N GLY A 192 -4.74 9.05 11.24
CA GLY A 192 -5.68 9.84 12.04
C GLY A 192 -6.43 10.86 11.18
N GLU A 193 -5.70 11.64 10.38
CA GLU A 193 -6.27 12.61 9.46
C GLU A 193 -7.19 11.95 8.42
N LEU A 194 -6.71 10.91 7.73
CA LEU A 194 -7.50 10.23 6.71
C LEU A 194 -8.75 9.55 7.27
N CYS A 195 -8.71 9.02 8.50
CA CYS A 195 -9.88 8.46 9.16
C CYS A 195 -10.94 9.52 9.48
N VAL A 196 -10.53 10.75 9.83
CA VAL A 196 -11.44 11.87 10.10
C VAL A 196 -12.04 12.39 8.79
N CYS A 197 -11.23 12.52 7.75
CA CYS A 197 -11.63 13.15 6.50
C CYS A 197 -12.31 12.18 5.51
N SER A 198 -12.17 10.86 5.68
CA SER A 198 -12.73 9.86 4.77
C SER A 198 -13.29 8.63 5.48
N ALA A 199 -14.62 8.51 5.50
CA ALA A 199 -15.31 7.34 6.05
C ALA A 199 -14.95 6.04 5.30
N ASP A 200 -14.65 6.13 4.00
CA ASP A 200 -14.21 4.99 3.21
C ASP A 200 -12.80 4.54 3.62
N PHE A 201 -11.87 5.47 3.86
CA PHE A 201 -10.56 5.14 4.40
C PHE A 201 -10.68 4.47 5.77
N ALA A 202 -11.46 5.05 6.70
CA ALA A 202 -11.67 4.50 8.03
C ALA A 202 -12.19 3.04 7.97
N ARG A 203 -13.17 2.78 7.09
CA ARG A 203 -13.73 1.44 6.87
C ARG A 203 -12.70 0.46 6.30
N MET A 204 -11.90 0.90 5.32
CA MET A 204 -10.86 0.04 4.71
C MET A 204 -9.71 -0.22 5.70
N TRP A 205 -9.27 0.79 6.44
CA TRP A 205 -8.23 0.67 7.45
C TRP A 205 -8.62 -0.34 8.53
N ALA A 206 -9.85 -0.29 9.04
CA ALA A 206 -10.37 -1.20 10.06
C ALA A 206 -10.40 -2.69 9.65
N ARG A 207 -10.19 -3.03 8.37
CA ARG A 207 -10.10 -4.42 7.90
C ARG A 207 -8.73 -5.07 8.15
N HIS A 208 -7.70 -4.28 8.47
CA HIS A 208 -6.32 -4.75 8.70
C HIS A 208 -5.76 -5.62 7.57
N GLU A 209 -6.23 -5.40 6.34
CA GLU A 209 -5.65 -6.00 5.16
C GLU A 209 -4.25 -5.43 4.91
N VAL A 210 -3.30 -6.31 4.62
CA VAL A 210 -1.90 -5.96 4.31
C VAL A 210 -1.49 -6.39 2.91
N ARG A 211 -2.38 -7.11 2.23
CA ARG A 211 -2.21 -7.55 0.87
C ARG A 211 -3.36 -7.01 0.04
N ALA A 212 -3.02 -6.29 -1.03
CA ALA A 212 -3.99 -5.92 -2.05
C ALA A 212 -4.42 -7.19 -2.81
N LYS A 213 -5.70 -7.28 -3.17
CA LYS A 213 -6.09 -8.17 -4.26
C LYS A 213 -5.52 -7.58 -5.54
N THR A 214 -4.45 -8.18 -6.06
CA THR A 214 -3.78 -7.71 -7.28
C THR A 214 -4.73 -7.91 -8.45
N ALA A 215 -5.30 -6.82 -8.97
CA ALA A 215 -5.87 -6.83 -10.31
C ALA A 215 -4.70 -6.94 -11.30
N SER A 216 -4.86 -7.72 -12.36
CA SER A 216 -3.84 -7.80 -13.43
C SER A 216 -3.74 -6.48 -14.21
N ALA A 217 -4.83 -5.70 -14.23
CA ALA A 217 -4.94 -4.44 -14.94
C ALA A 217 -5.63 -3.36 -14.10
N LYS A 218 -5.29 -2.10 -14.36
CA LYS A 218 -6.02 -0.91 -13.90
C LYS A 218 -6.83 -0.32 -15.04
N ARG A 219 -8.06 0.06 -14.71
CA ARG A 219 -8.97 0.74 -15.63
C ARG A 219 -9.13 2.19 -15.23
N PHE A 220 -8.83 3.07 -16.17
CA PHE A 220 -8.83 4.52 -16.00
C PHE A 220 -9.84 5.18 -16.93
N ARG A 221 -10.25 6.40 -16.56
CA ARG A 221 -10.88 7.38 -17.44
C ARG A 221 -10.04 8.65 -17.38
N HIS A 222 -9.15 8.79 -18.35
CA HIS A 222 -8.24 9.92 -18.47
C HIS A 222 -8.93 11.08 -19.21
N PRO A 223 -8.90 12.33 -18.71
CA PRO A 223 -9.57 13.46 -19.35
C PRO A 223 -9.19 13.70 -20.81
N LEU A 224 -7.92 13.49 -21.16
CA LEU A 224 -7.40 13.68 -22.53
C LEU A 224 -7.34 12.41 -23.36
N ALA A 225 -7.21 11.23 -22.71
CA ALA A 225 -6.88 9.97 -23.39
C ALA A 225 -8.06 8.97 -23.37
N GLY A 226 -9.18 9.34 -22.76
CA GLY A 226 -10.39 8.53 -22.66
C GLY A 226 -10.25 7.35 -21.71
N ASP A 227 -11.03 6.29 -21.96
CA ASP A 227 -10.96 5.07 -21.16
C ASP A 227 -9.69 4.27 -21.51
N LEU A 228 -8.87 3.95 -20.51
CA LEU A 228 -7.63 3.19 -20.64
C LEU A 228 -7.69 1.93 -19.78
N THR A 229 -7.19 0.82 -20.31
CA THR A 229 -6.91 -0.38 -19.51
C THR A 229 -5.43 -0.70 -19.65
N LEU A 230 -4.70 -0.60 -18.55
CA LEU A 230 -3.26 -0.84 -18.53
C LEU A 230 -2.96 -1.96 -17.54
N ASP A 231 -2.17 -2.92 -17.98
CA ASP A 231 -1.52 -3.85 -17.07
C ASP A 231 -0.51 -3.09 -16.21
N PHE A 232 -0.22 -3.60 -15.02
CA PHE A 232 0.79 -3.00 -14.17
C PHE A 232 1.55 -4.03 -13.36
N GLU A 233 2.80 -3.69 -13.09
CA GLU A 233 3.64 -4.43 -12.16
C GLU A 233 4.16 -3.50 -11.08
N THR A 234 4.32 -4.04 -9.88
CA THR A 234 4.87 -3.32 -8.73
C THR A 234 6.11 -4.05 -8.24
N PHE A 235 7.24 -3.35 -8.25
CA PHE A 235 8.54 -3.87 -7.86
C PHE A 235 8.98 -3.23 -6.55
N SER A 236 9.46 -4.04 -5.61
CA SER A 236 10.11 -3.55 -4.39
C SER A 236 11.54 -3.12 -4.69
N VAL A 237 11.95 -1.95 -4.20
CA VAL A 237 13.31 -1.44 -4.39
C VAL A 237 14.24 -2.00 -3.30
N ASN A 238 15.11 -2.93 -3.68
CA ASN A 238 15.99 -3.63 -2.73
C ASN A 238 16.92 -2.68 -1.95
N SER A 239 17.42 -1.62 -2.60
CA SER A 239 18.32 -0.64 -1.98
C SER A 239 17.60 0.33 -1.03
N ALA A 240 16.26 0.41 -1.11
CA ALA A 240 15.44 1.32 -0.31
C ALA A 240 14.16 0.60 0.15
N PRO A 241 14.24 -0.24 1.21
CA PRO A 241 13.11 -0.99 1.71
C PRO A 241 11.88 -0.13 1.98
N GLY A 242 10.76 -0.49 1.36
CA GLY A 242 9.49 0.22 1.46
C GLY A 242 9.25 1.26 0.36
N GLN A 243 10.22 1.49 -0.53
CA GLN A 243 9.97 2.13 -1.82
C GLN A 243 9.54 1.09 -2.85
N HIS A 244 8.63 1.52 -3.72
CA HIS A 244 8.07 0.69 -4.78
C HIS A 244 8.08 1.44 -6.11
N LEU A 245 8.49 0.73 -7.16
CA LEU A 245 8.34 1.16 -8.54
C LEU A 245 7.06 0.53 -9.11
N VAL A 246 6.20 1.34 -9.73
CA VAL A 246 5.06 0.85 -10.51
C VAL A 246 5.28 1.20 -11.97
N VAL A 247 5.14 0.18 -12.83
CA VAL A 247 5.24 0.32 -14.28
C VAL A 247 3.89 -0.04 -14.89
N TYR A 248 3.39 0.79 -15.79
CA TYR A 248 2.13 0.58 -16.49
C TYR A 248 2.39 0.23 -17.95
N ARG A 249 1.68 -0.77 -18.47
CA ARG A 249 1.85 -1.24 -19.84
C ARG A 249 0.50 -1.37 -20.54
N ALA A 250 0.43 -0.84 -21.76
CA ALA A 250 -0.65 -1.18 -22.68
C ALA A 250 -0.28 -2.43 -23.49
N GLU A 251 -1.28 -3.24 -23.82
CA GLU A 251 -1.08 -4.35 -24.75
C GLU A 251 -0.62 -3.82 -26.12
N PRO A 252 0.44 -4.38 -26.73
CA PRO A 252 0.95 -3.90 -28.02
C PRO A 252 -0.13 -3.92 -29.13
N GLY A 253 -0.20 -2.85 -29.92
CA GLY A 253 -1.19 -2.66 -31.00
C GLY A 253 -2.60 -2.27 -30.51
N SER A 254 -2.81 -2.18 -29.19
CA SER A 254 -4.13 -1.87 -28.62
C SER A 254 -4.53 -0.40 -28.79
N ALA A 255 -5.80 -0.11 -28.53
CA ALA A 255 -6.27 1.28 -28.43
C ALA A 255 -5.61 2.02 -27.26
N ALA A 256 -5.31 1.33 -26.16
CA ALA A 256 -4.67 1.92 -25.00
C ALA A 256 -3.23 2.37 -25.30
N GLU A 257 -2.48 1.60 -26.11
CA GLU A 257 -1.14 1.99 -26.56
C GLU A 257 -1.20 3.29 -27.37
N ARG A 258 -2.08 3.37 -28.36
CA ARG A 258 -2.27 4.58 -29.17
C ARG A 258 -2.67 5.80 -28.32
N SER A 259 -3.54 5.59 -27.33
CA SER A 259 -3.94 6.66 -26.41
C SER A 259 -2.80 7.10 -25.49
N LEU A 260 -1.89 6.20 -25.09
CA LEU A 260 -0.69 6.57 -24.33
C LEU A 260 0.30 7.35 -25.20
N THR A 261 0.52 6.95 -26.44
CA THR A 261 1.35 7.71 -27.39
C THR A 261 0.81 9.13 -27.58
N LEU A 262 -0.50 9.25 -27.83
CA LEU A 262 -1.16 10.56 -27.96
C LEU A 262 -0.99 11.40 -26.68
N LEU A 263 -1.09 10.78 -25.51
CA LEU A 263 -0.91 11.48 -24.24
C LEU A 263 0.51 12.01 -24.07
N GLY A 264 1.52 11.24 -24.50
CA GLY A 264 2.92 11.69 -24.54
C GLY A 264 3.13 12.87 -25.48
N ASP A 265 2.54 12.83 -26.67
CA ASP A 265 2.65 13.91 -27.67
C ASP A 265 1.97 15.22 -27.21
N LEU A 266 0.85 15.11 -26.48
CA LEU A 266 0.08 16.26 -25.97
C LEU A 266 0.70 16.92 -24.73
N THR A 267 1.65 16.25 -24.09
CA THR A 267 2.30 16.72 -22.87
C THR A 267 3.78 16.93 -23.19
N PRO A 268 4.14 17.96 -23.97
CA PRO A 268 5.54 18.22 -24.24
C PRO A 268 6.26 18.45 -22.92
N THR A 269 7.33 17.66 -22.69
CA THR A 269 8.26 17.88 -21.59
C THR A 269 8.72 19.33 -21.69
N ASP A 270 8.35 20.17 -20.72
CA ASP A 270 8.84 21.55 -20.65
C ASP A 270 10.30 21.51 -20.18
N SER A 271 11.15 21.01 -21.07
CA SER A 271 12.58 20.90 -20.88
C SER A 271 13.25 21.86 -21.86
N GLN A 272 12.89 23.14 -21.84
CA GLN A 272 13.75 24.30 -22.18
C GLN A 272 13.09 25.64 -21.75
N SER A 273 13.39 26.13 -20.54
CA SER A 273 13.71 27.56 -20.29
C SER A 273 13.85 27.87 -18.79
N GLU A 274 15.09 28.11 -18.36
CA GLU A 274 15.54 29.13 -17.40
C GLU A 274 17.01 28.78 -17.10
N GLY A 275 17.97 29.35 -17.83
CA GLY A 275 18.48 30.67 -17.52
C GLY A 275 20.00 30.57 -17.38
N HIS A 276 20.68 30.43 -18.52
CA HIS A 276 22.13 30.58 -18.62
C HIS A 276 22.48 32.02 -18.24
N ILE A 277 22.97 32.23 -17.01
CA ILE A 277 23.69 33.45 -16.64
C ILE A 277 25.17 33.16 -16.86
N PRO A 278 25.84 33.83 -17.81
CA PRO A 278 27.28 33.65 -17.99
C PRO A 278 28.03 34.25 -16.81
N HIS A 279 28.93 33.46 -16.21
CA HIS A 279 29.91 33.98 -15.27
C HIS A 279 30.98 34.76 -16.05
N GLU A 280 30.88 36.09 -16.05
CA GLU A 280 32.01 36.96 -16.36
C GLU A 280 32.98 37.03 -15.19
N HIS A 281 34.26 37.10 -15.57
CA HIS A 281 35.45 37.23 -14.74
C HIS A 281 35.41 38.41 -13.74
N LEU A 282 35.82 38.13 -12.49
CA LEU A 282 36.85 38.86 -11.72
C LEU A 282 37.13 38.18 -10.38
#